data_AF-A0A922WV63-F1
#
_entry.id   AF-A0A922WV63-F1
#
_cell.length_a   1.000
_cell.length_b   1.000
_cell.length_c   1.000
_cell.angle_alpha   90.00
_cell.angle_beta   90.00
_cell.angle_gamma   90.00
#
_symmetry.space_group_name_H-M   'P 1'
#
loop_
_entity.id
_entity.type
_entity.pdbx_description
1 polymer ?
#
loop_
_entity_poly.entity_id
_entity_poly.type
_entity_poly.pdbx_seq_one_letter_code
_entity_poly.pdbx_strand_id
1 'polypeptide(L)'
;MLTDRIGQAIEQITATPDPVRLAKIAELAGRASDAAETRRAPLDPIMDEIEALTGFREEPRYWASFHGGGGPEEFAAVIALPLPEPITDLEPAEIGALLALEESLRLGDQAVYLRILQYLSACLGEAFSTALIYWPHRAMDAAELLDEVVRRRSILRENGSAGLRAYERGLAVEVMDASDSPLWARTWATGVLKRD
;
A
#
# COMPACT_ATOMS: atom_id res chain seq x y z
N MET A 1 14.54 -25.36 -1.62
CA MET A 1 13.98 -24.55 -0.52
C MET A 1 13.79 -23.18 -1.09
N LEU A 2 12.55 -22.70 -1.24
CA LEU A 2 12.31 -21.26 -1.33
C LEU A 2 13.07 -20.67 -0.15
N THR A 3 14.03 -19.79 -0.42
CA THR A 3 14.77 -19.08 0.60
C THR A 3 13.77 -18.50 1.59
N ASP A 4 13.93 -18.79 2.87
CA ASP A 4 13.02 -18.45 3.98
C ASP A 4 12.86 -16.93 4.21
N ARG A 5 13.31 -16.10 3.27
CA ARG A 5 13.27 -14.64 3.32
C ARG A 5 11.85 -14.08 3.33
N ILE A 6 10.90 -14.72 2.63
CA ILE A 6 9.49 -14.32 2.68
C ILE A 6 8.86 -14.69 4.02
N GLY A 7 9.17 -15.89 4.54
CA GLY A 7 8.75 -16.29 5.89
C GLY A 7 9.22 -15.28 6.93
N GLN A 8 10.51 -14.93 6.90
CA GLN A 8 11.10 -13.93 7.81
C GLN A 8 10.50 -12.54 7.66
N ALA A 9 10.22 -12.07 6.43
CA ALA A 9 9.56 -10.79 6.21
C ALA A 9 8.14 -10.78 6.79
N ILE A 10 7.38 -11.87 6.58
CA ILE A 10 6.03 -12.03 7.12
C ILE A 10 6.05 -12.07 8.65
N GLU A 11 6.96 -12.84 9.26
CA GLU A 11 7.12 -12.91 10.72
C GLU A 11 7.43 -11.54 11.33
N GLN A 12 8.24 -10.73 10.66
CA GLN A 12 8.50 -9.36 11.09
C GLN A 12 7.23 -8.50 10.99
N ILE A 13 6.56 -8.47 9.83
CA ILE A 13 5.38 -7.63 9.61
C ILE A 13 4.22 -7.98 10.56
N THR A 14 4.09 -9.26 10.90
CA THR A 14 3.04 -9.78 11.78
C THR A 14 3.43 -9.78 13.26
N ALA A 15 4.64 -9.30 13.60
CA ALA A 15 5.09 -9.20 14.98
C ALA A 15 4.21 -8.22 15.76
N THR A 16 3.94 -8.54 17.03
CA THR A 16 3.22 -7.62 17.92
C THR A 16 4.07 -6.35 18.14
N PRO A 17 3.54 -5.14 17.84
CA PRO A 17 4.27 -3.92 18.08
C PRO A 17 4.51 -3.70 19.58
N ASP A 18 5.66 -3.09 19.92
CA ASP A 18 5.95 -2.69 21.31
C ASP A 18 4.88 -1.69 21.80
N PRO A 19 4.13 -2.00 22.88
CA PRO A 19 3.06 -1.15 23.37
C PRO A 19 3.55 0.24 23.82
N VAL A 20 4.80 0.37 24.28
CA VAL A 20 5.38 1.67 24.66
C VAL A 20 5.64 2.51 23.42
N ARG A 21 6.21 1.90 22.38
CA ARG A 21 6.43 2.54 21.08
C ARG A 21 5.10 2.95 20.44
N LEU A 22 4.11 2.07 20.47
CA LEU A 22 2.76 2.32 19.96
C LEU A 22 2.13 3.55 20.65
N ALA A 23 2.11 3.57 21.98
CA ALA A 23 1.55 4.68 22.74
C ALA A 23 2.26 6.01 22.45
N LYS A 24 3.60 5.98 22.33
CA LYS A 24 4.37 7.17 22.00
C LYS A 24 4.04 7.71 20.60
N ILE A 25 3.91 6.84 19.59
CA ILE A 25 3.55 7.25 18.23
C ILE A 25 2.13 7.84 18.21
N ALA A 26 1.18 7.22 18.91
CA ALA A 26 -0.20 7.71 18.99
C ALA A 26 -0.28 9.11 19.63
N GLU A 27 0.44 9.34 20.73
CA GLU A 27 0.52 10.65 21.38
C GLU A 27 1.09 11.72 20.43
N LEU A 28 2.20 11.41 19.76
CA LEU A 28 2.83 12.33 18.82
C LEU A 28 1.94 12.62 17.61
N ALA A 29 1.28 11.59 17.05
CA ALA A 29 0.34 11.75 15.94
C ALA A 29 -0.85 12.62 16.32
N GLY A 30 -1.41 12.45 17.53
CA GLY A 30 -2.48 13.32 18.05
C GLY A 30 -2.02 14.78 18.17
N ARG A 31 -0.84 15.02 18.75
CA ARG A 31 -0.26 16.36 18.84
C ARG A 31 0.04 16.97 17.46
N ALA A 32 0.47 16.16 16.50
CA ALA A 32 0.72 16.61 15.13
C ALA A 32 -0.58 17.01 14.42
N SER A 33 -1.64 16.21 14.56
CA SER A 33 -2.98 16.52 14.04
C SER A 33 -3.50 17.85 14.62
N ASP A 34 -3.47 17.99 15.95
CA ASP A 34 -3.90 19.21 16.65
C ASP A 34 -3.11 20.45 16.22
N ALA A 35 -1.78 20.31 16.08
CA ALA A 35 -0.91 21.39 15.63
C ALA A 35 -1.21 21.80 14.19
N ALA A 36 -1.45 20.83 13.29
CA ALA A 36 -1.76 21.08 11.88
C ALA A 36 -3.13 21.75 11.70
N GLU A 37 -4.14 21.35 12.47
CA GLU A 37 -5.48 21.93 12.41
C GLU A 37 -5.54 23.32 13.06
N THR A 38 -5.05 23.44 14.29
CA THR A 38 -5.26 24.64 15.10
C THR A 38 -4.19 25.70 14.92
N ARG A 39 -3.02 25.35 14.37
CA ARG A 39 -1.82 26.19 14.24
C ARG A 39 -1.32 26.78 15.58
N ARG A 40 -1.69 26.16 16.71
CA ARG A 40 -1.34 26.65 18.06
C ARG A 40 0.05 26.24 18.52
N ALA A 41 0.58 25.16 17.96
CA ALA A 41 1.92 24.65 18.24
C ALA A 41 2.71 24.48 16.92
N PRO A 42 4.04 24.59 16.95
CA PRO A 42 4.87 24.28 15.79
C PRO A 42 4.79 22.79 15.48
N LEU A 43 4.47 22.47 14.23
CA LEU A 43 4.32 21.09 13.76
C LEU A 43 5.67 20.40 13.57
N ASP A 44 6.68 21.13 13.08
CA ASP A 44 7.98 20.56 12.69
C ASP A 44 8.68 19.76 13.81
N PRO A 45 8.78 20.22 15.07
CA PRO A 45 9.43 19.44 16.13
C PRO A 45 8.72 18.10 16.42
N ILE A 46 7.39 18.07 16.27
CA ILE A 46 6.61 16.85 16.49
C ILE A 46 6.87 15.87 15.33
N MET A 47 6.92 16.38 14.11
CA MET A 47 7.27 15.59 12.93
C MET A 47 8.70 15.04 12.99
N ASP A 48 9.66 15.80 13.51
CA ASP A 48 11.04 15.33 13.72
C ASP A 48 11.09 14.14 14.68
N GLU A 49 10.31 14.18 15.77
CA GLU A 49 10.23 13.06 16.71
C GLU A 49 9.57 11.81 16.09
N ILE A 50 8.53 12.00 15.26
CA ILE A 50 7.89 10.92 14.51
C ILE A 50 8.87 10.34 13.48
N GLU A 51 9.59 11.18 12.74
CA GLU A 51 10.59 10.77 11.77
C GLU A 51 11.72 9.97 12.42
N ALA A 52 12.20 10.40 13.60
CA ALA A 52 13.22 9.67 14.34
C ALA A 52 12.75 8.28 14.81
N LEU A 53 11.46 8.13 15.13
CA LEU A 53 10.89 6.84 15.51
C LEU A 53 10.64 5.93 14.30
N THR A 54 10.21 6.51 13.18
CA THR A 54 9.61 5.77 12.07
C THR A 54 10.51 5.65 10.85
N GLY A 55 11.56 6.47 10.77
CA GLY A 55 12.49 6.56 9.64
C GLY A 55 11.93 7.31 8.43
N PHE A 56 10.74 7.93 8.54
CA PHE A 56 10.07 8.62 7.44
C PHE A 56 9.32 9.86 7.93
N ARG A 57 9.30 10.90 7.08
CA ARG A 57 8.59 12.16 7.34
C ARG A 57 7.37 12.28 6.43
N GLU A 58 6.20 12.29 7.03
CA GLU A 58 4.96 12.63 6.32
C GLU A 58 4.89 14.10 5.93
N GLU A 59 4.07 14.46 4.95
CA GLU A 59 3.89 15.87 4.59
C GLU A 59 2.98 16.60 5.59
N PRO A 60 3.17 17.90 5.87
CA PRO A 60 2.32 18.65 6.79
C PRO A 60 0.81 18.56 6.50
N ARG A 61 0.41 18.50 5.21
CA ARG A 61 -1.00 18.37 4.80
C ARG A 61 -1.63 17.04 5.18
N TYR A 62 -0.82 15.98 5.34
CA TYR A 62 -1.29 14.67 5.79
C TYR A 62 -1.87 14.76 7.19
N TRP A 63 -1.18 15.45 8.11
CA TRP A 63 -1.61 15.63 9.50
C TRP A 63 -2.92 16.40 9.63
N ALA A 64 -3.17 17.40 8.77
CA ALA A 64 -4.45 18.10 8.74
C ALA A 64 -5.62 17.21 8.24
N SER A 65 -5.32 16.16 7.47
CA SER A 65 -6.32 15.26 6.88
C SER A 65 -6.76 14.10 7.79
N PHE A 66 -6.05 13.85 8.89
CA PHE A 66 -6.38 12.80 9.87
C PHE A 66 -7.82 12.90 10.38
N HIS A 67 -8.35 14.11 10.54
CA HIS A 67 -9.72 14.36 11.01
C HIS A 67 -10.82 13.77 10.12
N GLY A 68 -10.51 13.29 8.91
CA GLY A 68 -11.49 12.77 7.96
C GLY A 68 -11.36 11.30 7.53
N GLY A 69 -10.33 10.57 7.97
CA GLY A 69 -10.01 9.26 7.38
C GLY A 69 -9.53 8.15 8.32
N GLY A 70 -8.93 8.47 9.46
CA GLY A 70 -8.45 7.49 10.45
C GLY A 70 -7.85 8.16 11.69
N GLY A 71 -7.86 7.48 12.83
CA GLY A 71 -7.41 8.04 14.12
C GLY A 71 -5.88 7.99 14.32
N PRO A 72 -5.31 8.82 15.22
CA PRO A 72 -3.90 8.70 15.65
C PRO A 72 -3.51 7.28 16.08
N GLU A 73 -4.43 6.56 16.71
CA GLU A 73 -4.25 5.17 17.16
C GLU A 73 -4.13 4.20 16.00
N GLU A 74 -4.93 4.37 14.93
CA GLU A 74 -4.88 3.52 13.74
C GLU A 74 -3.57 3.74 12.98
N PHE A 75 -3.13 4.99 12.86
CA PHE A 75 -1.81 5.30 12.31
C PHE A 75 -0.68 4.67 13.14
N ALA A 76 -0.75 4.83 14.47
CA ALA A 76 0.25 4.25 15.36
C ALA A 76 0.29 2.73 15.21
N ALA A 77 -0.87 2.07 15.11
CA ALA A 77 -0.95 0.62 14.92
C ALA A 77 -0.24 0.17 13.65
N VAL A 78 -0.42 0.88 12.53
CA VAL A 78 0.25 0.55 11.25
C VAL A 78 1.76 0.82 11.33
N ILE A 79 2.15 1.99 11.82
CA ILE A 79 3.54 2.47 11.74
C ILE A 79 4.44 1.85 12.82
N ALA A 80 3.86 1.38 13.93
CA ALA A 80 4.60 0.64 14.94
C ALA A 80 5.02 -0.75 14.45
N LEU A 81 4.30 -1.35 13.50
CA LEU A 81 4.71 -2.60 12.87
C LEU A 81 5.98 -2.37 12.05
N PRO A 82 6.96 -3.28 12.05
CA PRO A 82 8.16 -3.12 11.24
C PRO A 82 7.84 -3.20 9.74
N LEU A 83 8.65 -2.54 8.91
CA LEU A 83 8.68 -2.75 7.46
C LEU A 83 10.04 -3.36 7.12
N PRO A 84 10.09 -4.66 6.79
CA PRO A 84 11.32 -5.30 6.36
C PRO A 84 11.89 -4.65 5.10
N GLU A 85 13.18 -4.88 4.84
CA GLU A 85 13.79 -4.46 3.59
C GLU A 85 13.05 -5.08 2.39
N PRO A 86 12.65 -4.27 1.39
CA PRO A 86 11.91 -4.79 0.25
C PRO A 86 12.72 -5.78 -0.56
N ILE A 87 12.10 -6.90 -0.87
CA ILE A 87 12.67 -7.92 -1.73
C ILE A 87 12.24 -7.61 -3.17
N THR A 88 13.15 -7.11 -4.01
CA THR A 88 12.80 -6.61 -5.36
C THR A 88 12.87 -7.67 -6.46
N ASP A 89 13.56 -8.78 -6.19
CA ASP A 89 13.79 -9.91 -7.10
C ASP A 89 12.88 -11.12 -6.80
N LEU A 90 11.64 -10.86 -6.35
CA LEU A 90 10.69 -11.92 -6.00
C LEU A 90 10.48 -12.92 -7.14
N GLU A 91 10.49 -14.21 -6.82
CA GLU A 91 10.03 -15.27 -7.71
C GLU A 91 8.49 -15.32 -7.75
N PRO A 92 7.84 -15.80 -8.83
CA PRO A 92 6.38 -15.87 -8.91
C PRO A 92 5.71 -16.60 -7.73
N ALA A 93 6.33 -17.67 -7.22
CA ALA A 93 5.83 -18.37 -6.04
C ALA A 93 5.88 -17.52 -4.75
N GLU A 94 6.89 -16.65 -4.61
CA GLU A 94 7.01 -15.71 -3.48
C GLU A 94 5.93 -14.62 -3.56
N ILE A 95 5.64 -14.12 -4.76
CA ILE A 95 4.53 -13.18 -5.00
C ILE A 95 3.20 -13.83 -4.59
N GLY A 96 2.96 -15.06 -5.04
CA GLY A 96 1.74 -15.81 -4.72
C GLY A 96 1.55 -15.99 -3.21
N ALA A 97 2.62 -16.26 -2.46
CA ALA A 97 2.56 -16.35 -1.01
C ALA A 97 2.17 -15.02 -0.34
N LEU A 98 2.73 -13.90 -0.80
CA LEU A 98 2.40 -12.57 -0.26
C LEU A 98 0.96 -12.16 -0.59
N LEU A 99 0.47 -12.48 -1.79
CA LEU A 99 -0.93 -12.20 -2.18
C LEU A 99 -1.93 -13.06 -1.40
N ALA A 100 -1.63 -14.35 -1.18
CA ALA A 100 -2.47 -15.21 -0.36
C ALA A 100 -2.53 -14.72 1.11
N LEU A 101 -1.43 -14.18 1.62
CA LEU A 101 -1.40 -13.56 2.94
C LEU A 101 -2.27 -12.29 2.98
N GLU A 102 -2.15 -11.41 1.98
CA GLU A 102 -3.01 -10.22 1.84
C GLU A 102 -4.50 -10.58 1.88
N GLU A 103 -4.91 -11.59 1.11
CA GLU A 103 -6.30 -12.07 1.07
C GLU A 103 -6.76 -12.55 2.45
N SER A 104 -5.93 -13.32 3.17
CA SER A 104 -6.25 -13.85 4.49
C SER A 104 -6.39 -12.76 5.58
N LEU A 105 -5.65 -11.65 5.43
CA LEU A 105 -5.63 -10.55 6.41
C LEU A 105 -6.68 -9.49 6.13
N ARG A 106 -7.31 -9.51 4.95
CA ARG A 106 -8.25 -8.47 4.49
C ARG A 106 -9.43 -8.21 5.44
N LEU A 107 -9.86 -9.22 6.19
CA LEU A 107 -10.92 -9.12 7.20
C LEU A 107 -10.38 -9.27 8.64
N GLY A 108 -9.06 -9.32 8.80
CA GLY A 108 -8.37 -9.55 10.06
C GLY A 108 -7.87 -8.25 10.68
N ASP A 109 -6.62 -8.26 11.13
CA ASP A 109 -5.97 -7.09 11.69
C ASP A 109 -5.69 -6.05 10.59
N GLN A 110 -6.46 -4.97 10.59
CA GLN A 110 -6.37 -3.90 9.60
C GLN A 110 -4.99 -3.25 9.55
N ALA A 111 -4.27 -3.17 10.68
CA ALA A 111 -2.94 -2.57 10.70
C ALA A 111 -1.92 -3.46 9.98
N VAL A 112 -1.97 -4.77 10.27
CA VAL A 112 -1.13 -5.76 9.59
C VAL A 112 -1.48 -5.83 8.11
N TYR A 113 -2.77 -5.79 7.76
CA TYR A 113 -3.23 -5.73 6.38
C TYR A 113 -2.62 -4.56 5.61
N LEU A 114 -2.73 -3.34 6.15
CA LEU A 114 -2.15 -2.14 5.54
C LEU A 114 -0.62 -2.24 5.43
N ARG A 115 0.04 -2.85 6.41
CA ARG A 115 1.50 -3.05 6.39
C ARG A 115 1.94 -4.03 5.30
N ILE A 116 1.18 -5.11 5.09
CA ILE A 116 1.40 -6.04 3.98
C ILE A 116 1.21 -5.35 2.62
N LEU A 117 0.19 -4.49 2.47
CA LEU A 117 0.01 -3.71 1.24
C LEU A 117 1.19 -2.77 0.97
N GLN A 118 1.70 -2.10 2.00
CA GLN A 118 2.91 -1.26 1.88
C GLN A 118 4.13 -2.10 1.47
N TYR A 119 4.32 -3.27 2.07
CA TYR A 119 5.42 -4.17 1.73
C TYR A 119 5.33 -4.70 0.30
N LEU A 120 4.14 -5.14 -0.14
CA LEU A 120 3.87 -5.54 -1.52
C LEU A 120 4.19 -4.40 -2.50
N SER A 121 3.73 -3.17 -2.20
CA SER A 121 4.02 -1.99 -3.02
C SER A 121 5.53 -1.69 -3.09
N ALA A 122 6.27 -1.88 -1.99
CA ALA A 122 7.71 -1.65 -1.97
C ALA A 122 8.49 -2.72 -2.74
N CYS A 123 8.06 -3.99 -2.68
CA CYS A 123 8.70 -5.09 -3.39
C CYS A 123 8.42 -5.08 -4.90
N LEU A 124 7.20 -4.72 -5.29
CA LEU A 124 6.70 -4.87 -6.66
C LEU A 124 6.66 -3.54 -7.44
N GLY A 125 6.76 -2.39 -6.75
CA GLY A 125 6.74 -1.07 -7.37
C GLY A 125 5.47 -0.84 -8.20
N GLU A 126 5.62 -0.21 -9.38
CA GLU A 126 4.49 0.07 -10.28
C GLU A 126 3.74 -1.18 -10.79
N ALA A 127 4.37 -2.37 -10.69
CA ALA A 127 3.71 -3.61 -11.07
C ALA A 127 2.59 -4.01 -10.11
N PHE A 128 2.55 -3.45 -8.89
CA PHE A 128 1.47 -3.63 -7.93
C PHE A 128 0.84 -2.29 -7.54
N SER A 129 -0.48 -2.22 -7.55
CA SER A 129 -1.22 -1.12 -6.93
C SER A 129 -2.43 -1.70 -6.22
N THR A 130 -2.91 -1.04 -5.15
CA THR A 130 -4.12 -1.49 -4.46
C THR A 130 -5.35 -1.49 -5.35
N ALA A 131 -5.36 -0.69 -6.42
CA ALA A 131 -6.39 -0.71 -7.45
C ALA A 131 -6.40 -2.04 -8.25
N LEU A 132 -5.31 -2.80 -8.32
CA LEU A 132 -5.27 -4.10 -9.01
C LEU A 132 -6.09 -5.18 -8.32
N ILE A 133 -6.17 -5.14 -6.99
CA ILE A 133 -7.02 -6.06 -6.20
C ILE A 133 -8.49 -5.94 -6.65
N TYR A 134 -8.86 -4.77 -7.16
CA TYR A 134 -10.17 -4.44 -7.70
C TYR A 134 -10.03 -4.25 -9.22
N TRP A 135 -9.79 -5.34 -9.96
CA TRP A 135 -9.68 -5.29 -11.42
C TRP A 135 -10.95 -4.74 -12.08
N PRO A 136 -10.89 -3.87 -13.09
CA PRO A 136 -12.05 -3.10 -13.59
C PRO A 136 -13.23 -3.89 -14.21
N HIS A 137 -13.30 -5.21 -14.08
CA HIS A 137 -14.50 -5.98 -14.40
C HIS A 137 -15.00 -6.86 -13.23
N ARG A 138 -14.14 -7.22 -12.26
CA ARG A 138 -14.49 -8.03 -11.07
C ARG A 138 -13.39 -7.98 -10.03
N ALA A 139 -13.67 -8.42 -8.80
CA ALA A 139 -12.60 -8.85 -7.92
C ALA A 139 -11.88 -10.05 -8.57
N MET A 140 -10.55 -9.93 -8.75
CA MET A 140 -9.71 -11.06 -9.16
C MET A 140 -9.62 -12.06 -8.03
N ASP A 141 -9.58 -13.35 -8.37
CA ASP A 141 -9.09 -14.35 -7.42
C ASP A 141 -7.56 -14.26 -7.29
N ALA A 142 -7.00 -14.97 -6.31
CA ALA A 142 -5.56 -14.93 -6.02
C ALA A 142 -4.68 -15.37 -7.21
N ALA A 143 -5.16 -16.29 -8.05
CA ALA A 143 -4.41 -16.77 -9.21
C ALA A 143 -4.40 -15.72 -10.33
N GLU A 144 -5.56 -15.10 -10.60
CA GLU A 144 -5.69 -14.01 -11.57
C GLU A 144 -4.84 -12.81 -11.19
N LEU A 145 -4.82 -12.45 -9.89
CA LEU A 145 -4.01 -11.35 -9.39
C LEU A 145 -2.51 -11.65 -9.49
N LEU A 146 -2.09 -12.90 -9.20
CA LEU A 146 -0.71 -13.32 -9.36
C LEU A 146 -0.26 -13.22 -10.82
N ASP A 147 -1.03 -13.78 -11.74
CA ASP A 147 -0.71 -13.76 -13.17
C ASP A 147 -0.59 -12.32 -13.69
N GLU A 148 -1.48 -11.45 -13.22
CA GLU A 148 -1.47 -10.04 -13.59
C GLU A 148 -0.24 -9.29 -13.05
N VAL A 149 0.12 -9.50 -11.79
CA VAL A 149 1.33 -8.90 -11.20
C VAL A 149 2.57 -9.39 -11.93
N VAL A 150 2.65 -10.69 -12.24
CA VAL A 150 3.78 -11.28 -13.00
C VAL A 150 3.87 -10.67 -14.39
N ARG A 151 2.74 -10.53 -15.10
CA ARG A 151 2.69 -9.89 -16.42
C ARG A 151 3.16 -8.45 -16.35
N ARG A 152 2.64 -7.65 -15.42
CA ARG A 152 3.02 -6.24 -15.26
C ARG A 152 4.51 -6.08 -14.93
N ARG A 153 5.10 -6.98 -14.14
CA ARG A 153 6.56 -7.00 -13.90
C ARG A 153 7.36 -7.30 -15.17
N SER A 154 6.91 -8.26 -15.98
CA SER A 154 7.56 -8.55 -17.28
C SER A 154 7.49 -7.34 -18.20
N ILE A 155 6.32 -6.69 -18.34
CA ILE A 155 6.17 -5.46 -19.12
C ILE A 155 7.07 -4.35 -18.59
N LEU A 156 7.10 -4.14 -17.27
CA LEU A 156 7.94 -3.11 -16.65
C LEU A 156 9.43 -3.37 -16.91
N ARG A 157 9.86 -4.62 -16.86
CA ARG A 157 11.25 -5.01 -17.14
C ARG A 157 11.62 -4.83 -18.61
N GLU A 158 10.73 -5.16 -19.53
CA GLU A 158 10.98 -5.16 -20.97
C GLU A 158 10.79 -3.78 -21.61
N ASN A 159 9.81 -3.02 -21.13
CA ASN A 159 9.34 -1.78 -21.77
C ASN A 159 9.33 -0.57 -20.82
N GLY A 160 9.73 -0.76 -19.56
CA GLY A 160 9.70 0.31 -18.55
C GLY A 160 8.29 0.78 -18.21
N SER A 161 8.21 1.87 -17.44
CA SER A 161 6.93 2.45 -17.03
C SER A 161 6.08 2.89 -18.22
N ALA A 162 6.69 3.20 -19.38
CA ALA A 162 5.95 3.55 -20.60
C ALA A 162 5.14 2.37 -21.15
N GLY A 163 5.72 1.16 -21.19
CA GLY A 163 4.99 -0.04 -21.61
C GLY A 163 3.88 -0.41 -20.64
N LEU A 164 4.13 -0.27 -19.33
CA LEU A 164 3.11 -0.52 -18.32
C LEU A 164 1.92 0.44 -18.46
N ARG A 165 2.18 1.74 -18.67
CA ARG A 165 1.12 2.72 -18.95
C ARG A 165 0.34 2.41 -20.23
N ALA A 166 1.04 2.00 -21.30
CA ALA A 166 0.38 1.61 -22.55
C ALA A 166 -0.56 0.41 -22.34
N TYR A 167 -0.11 -0.58 -21.58
CA TYR A 167 -0.92 -1.73 -21.18
C TYR A 167 -2.14 -1.32 -20.35
N GLU A 168 -1.96 -0.50 -19.30
CA GLU A 168 -3.07 0.02 -18.49
C GLU A 168 -4.08 0.84 -19.30
N ARG A 169 -3.60 1.66 -20.26
CA ARG A 169 -4.49 2.38 -21.17
C ARG A 169 -5.28 1.44 -22.07
N GLY A 170 -4.69 0.34 -22.53
CA GLY A 170 -5.39 -0.70 -23.28
C GLY A 170 -6.56 -1.29 -22.48
N LEU A 171 -6.29 -1.70 -21.24
CA LEU A 171 -7.32 -2.17 -20.31
C LEU A 171 -8.41 -1.12 -20.06
N ALA A 172 -8.03 0.14 -19.88
CA ALA A 172 -8.98 1.23 -19.68
C ALA A 172 -9.91 1.43 -20.89
N VAL A 173 -9.42 1.24 -22.12
CA VAL A 173 -10.27 1.27 -23.32
C VAL A 173 -11.25 0.11 -23.31
N GLU A 174 -10.79 -1.13 -23.05
CA GLU A 174 -11.65 -2.32 -22.96
C GLU A 174 -12.79 -2.13 -21.95
N VAL A 175 -12.47 -1.54 -20.79
CA VAL A 175 -13.45 -1.23 -19.73
C VAL A 175 -14.51 -0.24 -20.19
N MET A 176 -14.11 0.79 -20.95
CA MET A 176 -15.04 1.81 -21.45
C MET A 176 -15.90 1.29 -22.60
N ASP A 177 -15.39 0.35 -23.40
CA ASP A 177 -16.13 -0.29 -24.49
C ASP A 177 -17.12 -1.36 -23.99
N ALA A 178 -16.83 -1.98 -22.84
CA ALA A 178 -17.72 -2.95 -22.20
C ALA A 178 -18.95 -2.25 -21.55
N SER A 179 -20.13 -2.48 -22.12
CA SER A 179 -21.38 -1.84 -21.72
C SER A 179 -21.83 -2.14 -20.28
N ASP A 180 -21.39 -3.27 -19.74
CA ASP A 180 -21.73 -3.80 -18.41
C ASP A 180 -20.66 -3.54 -17.34
N SER A 181 -19.57 -2.84 -17.69
CA SER A 181 -18.54 -2.46 -16.73
C SER A 181 -19.13 -1.70 -15.53
N PRO A 182 -18.79 -2.07 -14.29
CA PRO A 182 -19.31 -1.40 -13.11
C PRO A 182 -18.82 0.05 -13.02
N LEU A 183 -19.56 0.91 -12.31
CA LEU A 183 -19.26 2.35 -12.25
C LEU A 183 -17.83 2.65 -11.77
N TRP A 184 -17.38 1.96 -10.73
CA TRP A 184 -16.05 2.16 -10.16
C TRP A 184 -14.93 1.86 -11.16
N ALA A 185 -15.13 0.86 -12.02
CA ALA A 185 -14.17 0.50 -13.06
C ALA A 185 -14.08 1.56 -14.16
N ARG A 186 -15.23 2.10 -14.57
CA ARG A 186 -15.30 3.23 -15.50
C ARG A 186 -14.64 4.48 -14.92
N THR A 187 -14.78 4.71 -13.61
CA THR A 187 -14.09 5.81 -12.90
C THR A 187 -12.57 5.63 -12.93
N TRP A 188 -12.08 4.41 -12.65
CA TRP A 188 -10.66 4.07 -12.77
C TRP A 188 -10.16 4.27 -14.21
N ALA A 189 -10.86 3.72 -15.20
CA ALA A 189 -10.50 3.81 -16.61
C ALA A 189 -10.44 5.27 -17.09
N THR A 190 -11.41 6.09 -16.69
CA THR A 190 -11.39 7.53 -16.93
C THR A 190 -10.15 8.20 -16.34
N GLY A 191 -9.76 7.80 -15.12
CA GLY A 191 -8.55 8.30 -14.47
C GLY A 191 -7.27 7.92 -15.23
N VAL A 192 -7.18 6.67 -15.72
CA VAL A 192 -6.04 6.20 -16.53
C VAL A 192 -5.97 6.93 -17.88
N LEU A 193 -7.09 7.06 -18.59
CA LEU A 193 -7.13 7.69 -19.91
C LEU A 193 -6.79 9.19 -19.89
N LYS A 194 -7.00 9.86 -18.75
CA LYS A 194 -6.68 11.28 -18.52
C LYS A 194 -5.24 11.54 -18.07
N ARG A 195 -4.48 10.50 -17.69
CA ARG A 195 -3.06 10.65 -17.37
C ARG A 195 -2.29 10.68 -18.70
N ASP A 196 -1.76 11.85 -19.04
CA ASP A 196 -0.83 12.06 -20.16
C ASP A 196 0.53 11.43 -19.87
#